data_AF-A0A0F9BSN0-F1
#
_entry.id   AF-A0A0F9BSN0-F1
#
_cell.length_a   1.000
_cell.length_b   1.000
_cell.length_c   1.000
_cell.angle_alpha   90.00
_cell.angle_beta   90.00
_cell.angle_gamma   90.00
#
_symmetry.space_group_name_H-M   'P 1'
#
loop_
_entity.id
_entity.type
_entity.pdbx_description
1 polymer ?
#
loop_
_entity_poly.entity_id
_entity_poly.type
_entity_poly.pdbx_seq_one_letter_code
_entity_poly.pdbx_strand_id
1 'polypeptide(L)'
;MIDLILATGLEPLIIPALIAGATVSAVSAIQQGRAARAQASAQEAIAARNAQLAERQAEAEQQAAIEAAAIQEEEGKRLLARQRAAFAVSGVEIGRGTPLSVVVETAAELKAEELTILREGAISAAQRKGEADIFRLRGEAAKKKGKAAGRAATLAATGSILTGVGQVGTARSKGFRAFKPRVKS
;
A
#
# COMPACT_ATOMS: atom_id res chain seq x y z
N MET A 1 -61.88 21.75 51.13
CA MET A 1 -61.88 20.30 51.45
C MET A 1 -62.00 19.57 50.13
N ILE A 2 -60.99 18.89 49.56
CA ILE A 2 -59.80 18.20 50.07
C ILE A 2 -58.76 18.19 48.93
N ASP A 3 -57.52 18.58 49.22
CA ASP A 3 -56.33 18.24 48.42
C ASP A 3 -56.05 16.74 48.56
N LEU A 4 -55.83 15.98 47.48
CA LEU A 4 -54.83 14.90 47.47
C LEU A 4 -54.55 14.31 46.07
N ILE A 5 -53.35 14.61 45.56
CA ILE A 5 -52.39 13.66 44.98
C ILE A 5 -52.93 12.65 43.96
N LEU A 6 -52.76 12.96 42.67
CA LEU A 6 -52.37 11.97 41.65
C LEU A 6 -51.32 12.63 40.73
N ALA A 7 -50.15 12.84 41.33
CA ALA A 7 -48.90 13.07 40.61
C ALA A 7 -48.12 11.76 40.61
N THR A 8 -48.22 10.98 39.53
CA THR A 8 -47.25 9.95 39.08
C THR A 8 -47.55 9.72 37.60
N GLY A 9 -46.64 9.81 36.62
CA GLY A 9 -45.18 9.83 36.64
C GLY A 9 -44.67 9.26 35.31
N LEU A 10 -45.23 9.69 34.16
CA LEU A 10 -44.80 9.25 32.84
C LEU A 10 -44.20 10.44 32.07
N GLU A 11 -42.87 10.35 31.95
CA GLU A 11 -41.94 11.16 31.16
C GLU A 11 -41.34 12.38 31.89
N PRO A 12 -40.03 12.29 32.22
CA PRO A 12 -39.01 12.43 31.18
C PRO A 12 -37.92 11.35 31.26
N LEU A 13 -38.18 10.15 30.73
CA LEU A 13 -37.13 9.13 30.51
C LEU A 13 -36.32 9.38 29.23
N ILE A 14 -36.59 10.46 28.51
CA ILE A 14 -35.89 10.82 27.26
C ILE A 14 -34.47 11.38 27.55
N ILE A 15 -34.22 11.93 28.74
CA ILE A 15 -32.92 12.56 29.07
C ILE A 15 -31.82 11.52 29.41
N PRO A 16 -32.08 10.41 30.15
CA PRO A 16 -31.08 9.37 30.34
C PRO A 16 -30.74 8.59 29.07
N ALA A 17 -31.71 8.38 28.18
CA ALA A 17 -31.53 7.61 26.94
C ALA A 17 -30.62 8.30 25.92
N LEU A 18 -30.65 9.63 25.83
CA LEU A 18 -29.78 10.40 24.94
C LEU A 18 -28.33 10.45 25.43
N ILE A 19 -28.09 10.48 26.74
CA ILE A 19 -26.74 10.42 27.32
C ILE A 19 -26.18 8.99 27.24
N ALA A 20 -27.01 7.97 27.45
CA ALA A 20 -26.63 6.56 27.24
C ALA A 20 -26.36 6.25 25.75
N GLY A 21 -27.15 6.80 24.82
CA GLY A 21 -26.91 6.66 23.38
C GLY A 21 -25.64 7.38 22.91
N ALA A 22 -25.31 8.55 23.48
CA ALA A 22 -24.07 9.29 23.18
C ALA A 22 -22.80 8.57 23.68
N THR A 23 -22.86 7.86 24.82
CA THR A 23 -21.72 7.08 25.31
C THR A 23 -21.54 5.76 24.56
N VAL A 24 -22.61 5.06 24.20
CA VAL A 24 -22.56 3.83 23.38
C VAL A 24 -22.05 4.12 21.95
N SER A 25 -22.42 5.27 21.37
CA SER A 25 -21.94 5.70 20.05
C SER A 25 -20.47 6.12 20.05
N ALA A 26 -19.96 6.71 21.14
CA ALA A 26 -18.54 7.03 21.29
C ALA A 26 -17.65 5.78 21.42
N VAL A 27 -18.08 4.78 22.20
CA VAL A 27 -17.32 3.52 22.39
C VAL A 27 -17.27 2.69 21.10
N SER A 28 -18.38 2.61 20.37
CA SER A 28 -18.43 1.90 19.08
C SER A 28 -17.56 2.57 18.02
N ALA A 29 -17.52 3.91 17.96
CA ALA A 29 -16.60 4.64 17.09
C ALA A 29 -15.12 4.35 17.41
N ILE A 30 -14.74 4.33 18.70
CA ILE A 30 -13.37 4.01 19.11
C ILE A 30 -12.98 2.57 18.75
N GLN A 31 -13.88 1.60 18.95
CA GLN A 31 -13.64 0.21 18.53
C GLN A 31 -13.47 0.09 17.02
N GLN A 32 -14.32 0.75 16.23
CA GLN A 32 -14.19 0.80 14.76
C GLN A 32 -12.84 1.39 14.33
N GLY A 33 -12.38 2.46 14.99
CA GLY A 33 -11.07 3.05 14.73
C GLY A 33 -9.89 2.11 15.05
N ARG A 34 -9.99 1.31 16.11
CA ARG A 34 -8.99 0.28 16.45
C ARG A 34 -8.96 -0.85 15.43
N ALA A 35 -10.12 -1.35 15.03
CA ALA A 35 -10.24 -2.37 13.99
C ALA A 35 -9.65 -1.88 12.65
N ALA A 36 -9.96 -0.64 12.25
CA ALA A 36 -9.42 -0.03 11.03
C ALA A 36 -7.88 0.11 11.08
N ARG A 37 -7.30 0.43 12.24
CA ARG A 37 -5.84 0.45 12.42
C ARG A 37 -5.23 -0.95 12.34
N ALA A 38 -5.84 -1.94 12.98
CA ALA A 38 -5.35 -3.33 12.91
C ALA A 38 -5.38 -3.88 11.48
N GLN A 39 -6.47 -3.63 10.75
CA GLN A 39 -6.59 -3.99 9.34
C GLN A 39 -5.53 -3.29 8.48
N ALA A 40 -5.32 -1.98 8.69
CA ALA A 40 -4.29 -1.23 7.98
C ALA A 40 -2.88 -1.78 8.23
N SER A 41 -2.54 -2.13 9.48
CA SER A 41 -1.25 -2.74 9.82
C SER A 41 -1.06 -4.11 9.16
N ALA A 42 -2.10 -4.94 9.11
CA ALA A 42 -2.05 -6.22 8.42
C ALA A 42 -1.80 -6.03 6.90
N GLN A 43 -2.48 -5.05 6.31
CA GLN A 43 -2.35 -4.73 4.89
C GLN A 43 -0.99 -4.13 4.55
N GLU A 44 -0.42 -3.30 5.44
CA GLU A 44 0.97 -2.84 5.38
C GLU A 44 1.95 -4.01 5.43
N ALA A 45 1.77 -4.96 6.35
CA ALA A 45 2.64 -6.12 6.47
C ALA A 45 2.61 -7.02 5.23
N ILE A 46 1.41 -7.28 4.68
CA ILE A 46 1.24 -8.04 3.43
C ILE A 46 1.94 -7.31 2.27
N ALA A 47 1.73 -6.00 2.16
CA ALA A 47 2.35 -5.21 1.12
C ALA A 47 3.88 -5.19 1.25
N ALA A 48 4.42 -5.08 2.46
CA ALA A 48 5.86 -5.17 2.72
C ALA A 48 6.44 -6.53 2.33
N ARG A 49 5.72 -7.63 2.61
CA ARG A 49 6.12 -8.98 2.16
C ARG A 49 6.13 -9.09 0.65
N ASN A 50 5.11 -8.58 -0.02
CA ASN A 50 5.05 -8.59 -1.48
C ASN A 50 6.17 -7.74 -2.10
N ALA A 51 6.50 -6.59 -1.49
CA ALA A 51 7.65 -5.78 -1.90
C ALA A 51 8.96 -6.57 -1.79
N GLN A 52 9.21 -7.23 -0.65
CA GLN A 52 10.40 -8.07 -0.46
C GLN A 52 10.48 -9.22 -1.47
N LEU A 53 9.34 -9.84 -1.79
CA LEU A 53 9.29 -10.91 -2.80
C LEU A 53 9.64 -10.38 -4.18
N ALA A 54 9.09 -9.23 -4.58
CA ALA A 54 9.40 -8.59 -5.85
C ALA A 54 10.88 -8.18 -5.94
N GLU A 55 11.49 -7.70 -4.86
CA GLU A 55 12.92 -7.39 -4.84
C GLU A 55 13.80 -8.64 -5.01
N ARG A 56 13.46 -9.73 -4.34
CA ARG A 56 14.17 -11.00 -4.51
C ARG A 56 14.02 -11.55 -5.93
N GLN A 57 12.85 -11.38 -6.54
CA GLN A 57 12.64 -11.74 -7.94
C GLN A 57 13.49 -10.86 -8.86
N ALA A 58 13.61 -9.55 -8.59
CA ALA A 58 14.48 -8.66 -9.34
C ALA A 58 15.95 -9.10 -9.29
N GLU A 59 16.43 -9.45 -8.09
CA GLU A 59 17.79 -9.95 -7.89
C GLU A 59 18.01 -11.28 -8.62
N ALA A 60 17.06 -12.20 -8.53
CA ALA A 60 17.12 -13.49 -9.21
C ALA A 60 17.12 -13.34 -10.75
N GLU A 61 16.27 -12.48 -11.30
CA GLU A 61 16.22 -12.20 -12.76
C GLU A 61 17.53 -11.55 -13.23
N GLN A 62 18.08 -10.61 -12.46
CA GLN A 62 19.36 -9.99 -12.77
C GLN A 62 20.51 -11.00 -12.74
N GLN A 63 20.55 -11.86 -11.71
CA GLN A 63 21.57 -12.89 -11.56
C GLN A 63 21.48 -13.94 -12.68
N ALA A 64 20.27 -14.39 -13.01
CA ALA A 64 20.05 -15.34 -14.11
C ALA A 64 20.52 -14.77 -15.46
N ALA A 65 20.32 -13.46 -15.71
CA ALA A 65 20.80 -12.83 -16.93
C ALA A 65 22.34 -12.72 -16.97
N ILE A 66 22.99 -12.44 -15.84
CA ILE A 66 24.46 -12.44 -15.75
C ILE A 66 25.02 -13.84 -16.05
N GLU A 67 24.40 -14.88 -15.49
CA GLU A 67 24.80 -16.26 -15.75
C GLU A 67 24.58 -16.67 -17.20
N ALA A 68 23.43 -16.32 -17.78
CA ALA A 68 23.15 -16.58 -19.19
C ALA A 68 24.12 -15.85 -20.13
N ALA A 69 24.48 -14.59 -19.83
CA ALA A 69 25.47 -13.84 -20.59
C ALA A 69 26.86 -14.49 -20.51
N ALA A 70 27.26 -14.99 -19.33
CA ALA A 70 28.53 -15.70 -19.17
C ALA A 70 28.59 -17.00 -19.99
N ILE A 71 27.50 -17.76 -20.02
CA ILE A 71 27.37 -18.96 -20.86
C ILE A 71 27.49 -18.58 -22.35
N GLN A 72 26.77 -17.54 -22.80
CA GLN A 72 26.82 -17.05 -24.18
C GLN A 72 28.22 -16.60 -24.57
N GLU A 73 28.94 -15.92 -23.67
CA GLU A 73 30.32 -15.49 -23.90
C GLU A 73 31.25 -16.70 -24.11
N GLU A 74 31.09 -17.76 -23.30
CA GLU A 74 31.88 -18.99 -23.44
C GLU A 74 31.59 -19.72 -24.76
N GLU A 75 30.32 -19.84 -25.14
CA GLU A 75 29.91 -20.44 -26.40
C GLU A 75 30.43 -19.63 -27.60
N GLY A 76 30.37 -18.31 -27.53
CA GLY A 76 30.92 -17.40 -28.52
C GLY A 76 32.43 -17.55 -28.70
N LYS A 77 33.19 -17.66 -27.60
CA LYS A 77 34.64 -17.94 -27.64
C LYS A 77 34.94 -19.26 -28.33
N ARG A 78 34.17 -20.31 -28.05
CA ARG A 78 34.32 -21.63 -28.70
C ARG A 78 33.99 -21.57 -30.19
N LEU A 79 32.97 -20.82 -30.59
CA LEU A 79 32.60 -20.60 -31.99
C LEU A 79 33.72 -19.88 -32.75
N LEU A 80 34.23 -18.78 -32.22
CA LEU A 80 35.33 -18.03 -32.82
C LEU A 80 36.61 -18.88 -32.91
N ALA A 81 36.90 -19.70 -31.91
CA ALA A 81 38.03 -20.63 -31.95
C ALA A 81 37.88 -21.66 -33.09
N ARG A 82 36.68 -22.22 -33.29
CA ARG A 82 36.38 -23.15 -34.39
C ARG A 82 36.49 -22.47 -35.75
N GLN A 83 35.98 -21.25 -35.91
CA GLN A 83 36.10 -20.47 -37.14
C GLN A 83 37.58 -20.21 -37.48
N ARG A 84 38.38 -19.77 -36.50
CA ARG A 84 39.83 -19.57 -36.67
C ARG A 84 40.53 -20.87 -37.07
N ALA A 85 40.24 -21.99 -36.42
CA ALA A 85 40.82 -23.28 -36.78
C ALA A 85 40.43 -23.71 -38.21
N ALA A 86 39.18 -23.52 -38.61
CA ALA A 86 38.71 -23.84 -39.95
C ALA A 86 39.42 -23.01 -41.04
N PHE A 87 39.62 -21.71 -40.82
CA PHE A 87 40.39 -20.86 -41.73
C PHE A 87 41.87 -21.24 -41.79
N ALA A 88 42.46 -21.66 -40.65
CA ALA A 88 43.84 -22.13 -40.63
C ALA A 88 44.01 -23.42 -41.45
N VAL A 89 43.06 -24.36 -41.35
CA VAL A 89 43.08 -25.62 -42.11
C VAL A 89 42.86 -25.39 -43.61
N SER A 90 42.03 -24.41 -44.00
CA SER A 90 41.80 -24.08 -45.41
C SER A 90 42.95 -23.31 -46.08
N GLY A 91 44.04 -23.04 -45.36
CA GLY A 91 45.22 -22.34 -45.88
C GLY A 91 45.00 -20.85 -46.11
N VAL A 92 43.92 -20.28 -45.54
CA VAL A 92 43.54 -18.88 -45.70
C VAL A 92 44.13 -18.07 -44.55
N GLU A 93 44.90 -17.01 -44.86
CA GLU A 93 45.43 -16.10 -43.83
C GLU A 93 44.28 -15.40 -43.08
N ILE A 94 44.09 -15.77 -41.81
CA ILE A 94 43.06 -15.21 -40.90
C ILE A 94 43.25 -13.70 -40.68
N GLY A 95 44.44 -13.16 -40.94
CA GLY A 95 44.81 -11.78 -40.67
C GLY A 95 44.56 -10.78 -41.80
N ARG A 96 44.02 -11.18 -42.96
CA ARG A 96 43.81 -10.28 -44.11
C ARG A 96 42.53 -10.60 -44.90
N GLY A 97 41.93 -9.56 -45.49
CA GLY A 97 40.81 -9.69 -46.43
C GLY A 97 39.47 -10.10 -45.82
N THR A 98 38.62 -10.76 -46.62
CA THR A 98 37.25 -11.19 -46.26
C THR A 98 37.18 -12.12 -45.03
N PRO A 99 38.08 -13.10 -44.83
CA PRO A 99 38.03 -14.01 -43.67
C PRO A 99 38.17 -13.30 -42.32
N LEU A 100 39.05 -12.30 -42.22
CA LEU A 100 39.18 -11.49 -41.01
C LEU A 100 37.89 -10.72 -40.73
N SER A 101 37.27 -10.16 -41.77
CA SER A 101 36.03 -9.38 -41.65
C SER A 101 34.88 -10.24 -41.11
N VAL A 102 34.77 -11.49 -41.56
CA VAL A 102 33.76 -12.44 -41.05
C VAL A 102 33.96 -12.74 -39.57
N VAL A 103 35.20 -13.01 -39.13
CA VAL A 103 35.49 -13.29 -37.70
C VAL A 103 35.20 -12.07 -36.82
N VAL A 104 35.53 -10.86 -37.30
CA VAL A 104 35.26 -9.61 -36.59
C VAL A 104 33.76 -9.37 -36.49
N GLU A 105 33.01 -9.56 -37.58
CA GLU A 105 31.54 -9.43 -37.58
C GLU A 105 30.90 -10.43 -36.62
N THR A 106 31.29 -11.71 -36.68
CA THR A 106 30.79 -12.73 -35.74
C THR A 106 31.09 -12.34 -34.29
N ALA A 107 32.28 -11.81 -33.99
CA ALA A 107 32.60 -11.35 -32.64
C ALA A 107 31.74 -10.16 -32.19
N ALA A 108 31.39 -9.26 -33.11
CA ALA A 108 30.49 -8.13 -32.83
C ALA A 108 29.06 -8.61 -32.56
N GLU A 109 28.55 -9.54 -33.37
CA GLU A 109 27.23 -10.16 -33.20
C GLU A 109 27.11 -10.87 -31.85
N LEU A 110 28.10 -11.71 -31.50
CA LEU A 110 28.13 -12.42 -30.21
C LEU A 110 28.10 -11.46 -29.02
N LYS A 111 28.83 -10.35 -29.11
CA LYS A 111 28.83 -9.32 -28.06
C LYS A 111 27.51 -8.55 -27.99
N ALA A 112 26.88 -8.29 -29.14
CA ALA A 112 25.56 -7.67 -29.18
C ALA A 112 24.50 -8.57 -28.53
N GLU A 113 24.60 -9.89 -28.72
CA GLU A 113 23.72 -10.88 -28.11
C GLU A 113 23.92 -10.95 -26.59
N GLU A 114 25.16 -11.01 -26.11
CA GLU A 114 25.51 -10.93 -24.68
C GLU A 114 24.91 -9.67 -24.03
N LEU A 115 25.09 -8.50 -24.66
CA LEU A 115 24.53 -7.24 -24.17
C LEU A 115 22.99 -7.22 -24.20
N THR A 116 22.38 -7.92 -25.15
CA THR A 116 20.93 -8.06 -25.23
C THR A 116 20.40 -8.86 -24.03
N ILE A 117 21.03 -9.99 -23.71
CA ILE A 117 20.70 -10.81 -22.53
C ILE A 117 20.79 -9.98 -21.24
N LEU A 118 21.91 -9.26 -21.05
CA LEU A 118 22.10 -8.40 -19.87
C LEU A 118 21.06 -7.29 -19.79
N ARG A 119 20.72 -6.67 -20.93
CA ARG A 119 19.72 -5.61 -21.01
C ARG A 119 18.32 -6.14 -20.66
N GLU A 120 17.94 -7.30 -21.17
CA GLU A 120 16.65 -7.93 -20.87
C GLU A 120 16.52 -8.26 -19.39
N GLY A 121 17.59 -8.79 -18.78
CA GLY A 121 17.67 -9.01 -17.34
C GLY A 121 17.52 -7.71 -16.54
N ALA A 122 18.23 -6.65 -16.94
CA ALA A 122 18.15 -5.35 -16.28
C ALA A 122 16.75 -4.72 -16.39
N ILE A 123 16.09 -4.85 -17.55
CA ILE A 123 14.71 -4.37 -17.74
C ILE A 123 13.74 -5.15 -16.85
N SER A 124 13.85 -6.47 -16.81
CA SER A 124 12.99 -7.33 -15.98
C SER A 124 13.16 -7.03 -14.50
N ALA A 125 14.42 -6.94 -14.03
CA ALA A 125 14.74 -6.53 -12.66
C ALA A 125 14.22 -5.12 -12.32
N ALA A 126 14.28 -4.17 -13.26
CA ALA A 126 13.72 -2.83 -13.05
C ALA A 126 12.19 -2.86 -12.92
N GLN A 127 11.50 -3.68 -13.71
CA GLN A 127 10.05 -3.87 -13.60
C GLN A 127 9.68 -4.44 -12.22
N ARG A 128 10.39 -5.46 -11.74
CA ARG A 128 10.19 -6.06 -10.41
C ARG A 128 10.45 -5.07 -9.28
N LYS A 129 11.49 -4.24 -9.39
CA LYS A 129 11.73 -3.13 -8.43
C LYS A 129 10.58 -2.12 -8.44
N GLY A 130 10.05 -1.78 -9.62
CA GLY A 130 8.86 -0.94 -9.74
C GLY A 130 7.62 -1.56 -9.06
N GLU A 131 7.40 -2.87 -9.21
CA GLU A 131 6.34 -3.59 -8.48
C GLU A 131 6.55 -3.51 -6.96
N ALA A 132 7.78 -3.66 -6.48
CA ALA A 132 8.12 -3.53 -5.07
C ALA A 132 7.77 -2.15 -4.51
N ASP A 133 8.08 -1.08 -5.26
CA ASP A 133 7.75 0.29 -4.88
C ASP A 133 6.24 0.53 -4.85
N ILE A 134 5.49 -0.03 -5.82
CA ILE A 134 4.02 0.02 -5.80
C ILE A 134 3.47 -0.67 -4.55
N PHE A 135 4.02 -1.83 -4.16
CA PHE A 135 3.61 -2.49 -2.92
C PHE A 135 3.92 -1.64 -1.69
N ARG A 136 5.10 -1.03 -1.60
CA ARG A 136 5.44 -0.10 -0.50
C ARG A 136 4.44 1.05 -0.41
N LEU A 137 4.15 1.70 -1.54
CA LEU A 137 3.17 2.79 -1.60
C LEU A 137 1.78 2.34 -1.16
N ARG A 138 1.34 1.13 -1.55
CA ARG A 138 0.08 0.55 -1.09
C ARG A 138 0.07 0.32 0.42
N GLY A 139 1.16 -0.19 0.99
CA GLY A 139 1.30 -0.38 2.43
C GLY A 139 1.24 0.94 3.20
N GLU A 140 1.99 1.94 2.74
CA GLU A 140 1.95 3.29 3.33
C GLU A 140 0.58 3.94 3.23
N ALA A 141 -0.09 3.79 2.08
CA ALA A 141 -1.44 4.30 1.88
C ALA A 141 -2.44 3.61 2.82
N ALA A 142 -2.35 2.29 3.01
CA ALA A 142 -3.18 1.56 3.96
C ALA A 142 -2.95 2.07 5.40
N LYS A 143 -1.69 2.24 5.81
CA LYS A 143 -1.33 2.79 7.12
C LYS A 143 -1.87 4.21 7.32
N LYS A 144 -1.74 5.09 6.31
CA LYS A 144 -2.29 6.46 6.34
C LYS A 144 -3.81 6.43 6.45
N LYS A 145 -4.50 5.57 5.70
CA LYS A 145 -5.97 5.36 5.80
C LYS A 145 -6.38 4.88 7.19
N GLY A 146 -5.68 3.90 7.77
CA GLY A 146 -5.97 3.43 9.13
C GLY A 146 -5.75 4.51 10.21
N LYS A 147 -4.71 5.32 10.08
CA LYS A 147 -4.48 6.49 10.97
C LYS A 147 -5.59 7.53 10.82
N ALA A 148 -5.99 7.85 9.59
CA ALA A 148 -7.07 8.79 9.30
C ALA A 148 -8.41 8.29 9.84
N ALA A 149 -8.75 7.02 9.62
CA ALA A 149 -9.95 6.39 10.18
C ALA A 149 -9.96 6.41 11.71
N GLY A 150 -8.81 6.15 12.35
CA GLY A 150 -8.68 6.27 13.79
C GLY A 150 -8.90 7.70 14.31
N ARG A 151 -8.39 8.71 13.60
CA ARG A 151 -8.62 10.13 13.94
C ARG A 151 -10.08 10.53 13.73
N ALA A 152 -10.68 10.13 12.61
CA ALA A 152 -12.08 10.38 12.32
C ALA A 152 -13.00 9.73 13.36
N ALA A 153 -12.70 8.50 13.78
CA ALA A 153 -13.39 7.81 14.87
C ALA A 153 -13.30 8.58 16.20
N THR A 154 -12.13 9.10 16.55
CA THR A 154 -11.97 9.93 17.76
C THR A 154 -12.75 11.25 17.64
N LEU A 155 -12.70 11.90 16.48
CA LEU A 155 -13.42 13.15 16.22
C LEU A 155 -14.93 12.95 16.25
N ALA A 156 -15.43 11.86 15.66
CA ALA A 156 -16.84 11.48 15.73
C ALA A 156 -17.26 11.17 17.16
N ALA A 157 -16.44 10.47 17.95
CA ALA A 157 -16.71 10.25 19.36
C ALA A 157 -16.81 11.57 20.16
N THR A 158 -15.88 12.52 19.94
CA THR A 158 -15.92 13.85 20.57
C THR A 158 -17.11 14.67 20.07
N GLY A 159 -17.42 14.63 18.78
CA GLY A 159 -18.56 15.31 18.16
C GLY A 159 -19.89 14.80 18.70
N SER A 160 -20.07 13.48 18.82
CA SER A 160 -21.25 12.84 19.41
C SER A 160 -21.44 13.21 20.89
N ILE A 161 -20.34 13.33 21.64
CA ILE A 161 -20.39 13.83 23.03
C ILE A 161 -20.83 15.31 23.04
N LEU A 162 -20.25 16.14 22.16
CA LEU A 162 -20.53 17.57 22.12
C LEU A 162 -21.97 17.88 21.65
N THR A 163 -22.49 17.17 20.65
CA THR A 163 -23.88 17.29 20.20
C THR A 163 -24.85 16.72 21.23
N GLY A 164 -24.52 15.60 21.87
CA GLY A 164 -25.30 15.06 23.00
C GLY A 164 -25.43 16.05 24.15
N VAL A 165 -24.34 16.73 24.53
CA VAL A 165 -24.35 17.77 25.57
C VAL A 165 -25.07 19.05 25.11
N GLY A 166 -24.88 19.48 23.86
CA GLY A 166 -25.56 20.65 23.29
C GLY A 166 -27.07 20.49 23.15
N GLN A 167 -27.56 19.29 22.84
CA GLN A 167 -28.99 18.98 22.83
C GLN A 167 -29.60 18.99 24.24
N VAL A 168 -28.90 18.49 25.25
CA VAL A 168 -29.34 18.57 26.65
C VAL A 168 -29.37 20.03 27.15
N GLY A 169 -28.36 20.84 26.79
CA GLY A 169 -28.32 22.26 27.16
C GLY A 169 -29.43 23.09 26.50
N THR A 170 -29.71 22.87 25.21
CA THR A 170 -30.77 23.57 24.48
C THR A 170 -32.18 23.11 24.91
N ALA A 171 -32.38 21.82 25.20
CA ALA A 171 -33.62 21.30 25.77
C ALA A 171 -33.91 21.91 27.16
N ARG A 172 -32.88 22.04 28.01
CA ARG A 172 -33.02 22.66 29.34
C ARG A 172 -33.31 24.17 29.25
N SER A 173 -32.74 24.86 28.26
CA SER A 173 -33.01 26.30 28.03
C SER A 173 -34.43 26.58 27.51
N LYS A 174 -35.00 25.69 26.69
CA LYS A 174 -36.39 25.81 26.22
C LYS A 174 -37.40 25.50 27.32
N GLY A 175 -37.09 24.56 28.23
CA GLY A 175 -37.92 24.27 29.40
C GLY A 175 -37.96 25.42 30.42
N PHE A 176 -36.83 26.09 30.68
CA PHE A 176 -36.77 27.19 31.63
C PHE A 176 -37.51 28.46 31.17
N ARG A 177 -37.63 28.68 29.85
CA ARG A 177 -38.39 29.81 29.29
C ARG A 177 -39.91 29.61 29.30
N ALA A 178 -40.39 28.40 29.56
CA ALA A 178 -41.81 28.08 29.69
C ALA A 178 -42.35 28.29 31.13
N PHE A 179 -41.47 28.44 32.12
CA PHE A 179 -41.83 28.64 33.54
C PHE A 179 -41.71 30.09 34.00
N LYS A 180 -42.03 31.07 33.13
CA LYS A 180 -42.24 32.45 33.61
C LYS A 180 -43.73 32.59 33.92
N PRO A 181 -44.16 32.57 35.20
CA PRO A 181 -45.57 32.69 35.53
C PRO A 181 -46.07 34.05 35.04
N ARG A 182 -47.09 34.03 34.18
CA ARG A 182 -47.89 35.21 33.85
C ARG A 182 -48.64 35.61 35.13
N VAL A 183 -48.10 36.57 35.86
CA VAL A 183 -48.85 37.33 36.88
C VAL A 183 -49.93 38.11 36.13
N LYS A 184 -51.19 37.70 36.26
CA LYS A 184 -52.35 38.49 35.83
C LYS A 184 -52.78 39.35 37.02
N SER A 185 -52.91 40.64 36.72
CA SER A 185 -53.61 41.71 37.44
C SER A 185 -54.97 41.31 37.97
#